data_AF-A0A0S8KPK5-F1
#
_entry.id   AF-A0A0S8KPK5-F1
#
_cell.length_a   1.000
_cell.length_b   1.000
_cell.length_c   1.000
_cell.angle_alpha   90.00
_cell.angle_beta   90.00
_cell.angle_gamma   90.00
#
_symmetry.space_group_name_H-M   'P 1'
#
loop_
_entity.id
_entity.type
_entity.pdbx_description
1 polymer ?
#
loop_
_entity_poly.entity_id
_entity_poly.type
_entity_poly.pdbx_seq_one_letter_code
_entity_poly.pdbx_strand_id
1 'polypeptide(L)'
;MLFILSACLVSGKASGQDNSSVIRKENAPPVKAIFVVHSSYRDIEKFRAFAEQIARLRPFGRIDMYINLTAEKADFEMPEGGSPWHEYAAYDRSLSKFFPDEKIAPFIPEELVNKNRQLLKQKVKIIRDLGLNAGYRANEPHFLPKAFFESYPHLRGPRVDHPRRSLQKEFSPCFHQKETRDMYQHMVNTLFKNVPEINTVHFNMNDAGSGFCWAEWLYSGPNGPVNCKNLNMSERVLNLVNLFKNGAGQTGHDIDIFMWGMFTNSEIDDIISHLPDNCFVRGVEKGNFPPVKNVGGMAWSANPVRGIINPLGILRTLNSNSENMPQRYSLGFSGAYDRGTERLETVEKVVDIIEDYLANPAEEGLVPALQNLQKLCVEWAGEESADRLFEAFVALDEALKLKQATIGGLSTLYWGVSTRQITRPLVIVPERLSPQEEAYFLPHVFNVSLEEARNDYMDIHGGGHNAIPMGAAGHFLSDLKKVYTSMEKITNAPEQKFLDNMAMALRIYSSVVRSCGNFNDAQMIRNRNKEVLSGPVHRPNKIPTWTGDQDLLDFNEIMRDELDNTNELIDLLENGGMDLINHAEDPTLEDTFLLGPDLIESLKQKRKIMLDHWLDIEDYMTSPFK
;
A
#
# COMPACT_ATOMS: atom_id res chain seq x y z
N MET A 1 -6.05 -5.17 15.16
CA MET A 1 -4.90 -6.04 14.81
C MET A 1 -4.83 -6.21 13.29
N LEU A 2 -4.72 -5.10 12.57
CA LEU A 2 -4.42 -5.01 11.14
C LEU A 2 -3.77 -3.63 10.93
N PHE A 3 -2.54 -3.62 10.40
CA PHE A 3 -1.68 -2.48 10.07
C PHE A 3 -0.98 -1.69 11.20
N ILE A 4 0.29 -2.06 11.43
CA ILE A 4 1.37 -1.08 11.58
C ILE A 4 2.44 -1.44 10.53
N LEU A 5 2.64 -0.55 9.58
CA LEU A 5 3.81 -0.52 8.71
C LEU A 5 4.33 0.92 8.73
N SER A 6 5.14 1.24 9.74
CA SER A 6 6.34 2.06 9.60
C SER A 6 7.11 2.15 10.93
N ALA A 7 8.42 1.94 10.82
CA ALA A 7 9.49 2.31 11.75
C ALA A 7 9.45 1.76 13.20
N CYS A 8 10.36 0.83 13.49
CA CYS A 8 11.21 0.88 14.70
C CYS A 8 12.40 -0.09 14.59
N LEU A 9 13.60 0.48 14.61
CA LEU A 9 14.87 -0.18 14.89
C LEU A 9 14.91 -0.57 16.38
N VAL A 10 15.29 -1.81 16.70
CA VAL A 10 16.04 -2.10 17.94
C VAL A 10 17.10 -3.16 17.63
N SER A 11 18.34 -2.81 17.96
CA SER A 11 19.55 -3.60 17.84
C SER A 11 19.57 -4.78 18.82
N GLY A 12 19.96 -5.96 18.34
CA GLY A 12 20.27 -7.12 19.15
C GLY A 12 21.58 -7.74 18.68
N LYS A 13 22.67 -7.53 19.43
CA LYS A 13 23.94 -8.24 19.23
C LYS A 13 23.74 -9.71 19.60
N ALA A 14 24.01 -10.61 18.65
CA ALA A 14 24.24 -12.02 18.94
C ALA A 14 25.61 -12.41 18.33
N SER A 15 26.57 -12.66 19.22
CA SER A 15 27.87 -13.23 18.91
C SER A 15 27.74 -14.74 18.71
N GLY A 16 28.28 -15.26 17.62
CA GLY A 16 28.45 -16.70 17.41
C GLY A 16 29.16 -16.99 16.11
N GLN A 17 30.46 -17.31 16.19
CA GLN A 17 31.21 -17.96 15.13
C GLN A 17 30.61 -19.35 14.87
N ASP A 18 30.39 -19.73 13.61
CA ASP A 18 31.10 -20.88 13.07
C ASP A 18 31.10 -20.97 11.54
N ASN A 19 32.15 -21.59 11.04
CA ASN A 19 32.54 -21.74 9.64
C ASN A 19 31.68 -22.76 8.89
N SER A 20 31.25 -22.42 7.68
CA SER A 20 31.15 -23.41 6.61
C SER A 20 31.52 -22.81 5.26
N SER A 21 32.53 -23.42 4.63
CA SER A 21 33.17 -22.99 3.40
C SER A 21 32.44 -23.60 2.19
N VAL A 22 31.73 -22.77 1.44
CA VAL A 22 31.26 -23.10 0.09
C VAL A 22 32.08 -22.30 -0.91
N ILE A 23 32.73 -23.02 -1.82
CA ILE A 23 33.61 -22.53 -2.87
C ILE A 23 32.80 -21.60 -3.79
N ARG A 24 32.98 -20.28 -3.63
CA ARG A 24 32.45 -19.26 -4.54
C ARG A 24 33.34 -19.20 -5.78
N LYS A 25 32.72 -19.14 -6.96
CA LYS A 25 33.42 -18.80 -8.22
C LYS A 25 34.08 -17.43 -8.04
N GLU A 26 35.41 -17.44 -7.91
CA GLU A 26 36.24 -16.24 -7.86
C GLU A 26 36.16 -15.48 -9.19
N ASN A 27 35.94 -14.16 -9.09
CA ASN A 27 36.18 -13.08 -10.08
C ASN A 27 35.02 -12.09 -10.32
N ALA A 28 33.95 -12.10 -9.51
CA ALA A 28 33.05 -10.93 -9.42
C ALA A 28 33.41 -10.12 -8.15
N PRO A 29 33.56 -8.78 -8.23
CA PRO A 29 33.72 -7.97 -7.03
C PRO A 29 32.52 -8.19 -6.10
N PRO A 30 32.71 -8.23 -4.77
CA PRO A 30 31.62 -8.43 -3.84
C PRO A 30 30.56 -7.33 -4.05
N VAL A 31 29.32 -7.76 -4.26
CA VAL A 31 28.18 -6.86 -4.39
C VAL A 31 28.14 -5.96 -3.15
N LYS A 32 28.22 -4.64 -3.36
CA LYS A 32 28.22 -3.68 -2.25
C LYS A 32 26.79 -3.34 -1.79
N ALA A 33 25.86 -3.25 -2.75
CA ALA A 33 24.44 -3.01 -2.50
C ALA A 33 23.53 -3.91 -3.33
N ILE A 34 22.35 -4.23 -2.81
CA ILE A 34 21.25 -4.87 -3.53
C ILE A 34 20.05 -3.92 -3.47
N PHE A 35 19.57 -3.48 -4.63
CA PHE A 35 18.36 -2.69 -4.78
C PHE A 35 17.22 -3.58 -5.27
N VAL A 36 16.17 -3.71 -4.45
CA VAL A 36 14.92 -4.37 -4.84
C VAL A 36 13.92 -3.28 -5.18
N VAL A 37 13.44 -3.25 -6.42
CA VAL A 37 12.73 -2.09 -6.96
C VAL A 37 11.28 -2.44 -7.31
N HIS A 38 10.35 -1.68 -6.75
CA HIS A 38 8.92 -1.89 -6.93
C HIS A 38 8.24 -0.74 -7.67
N SER A 39 7.68 -1.04 -8.85
CA SER A 39 6.82 -0.12 -9.62
C SER A 39 5.62 -0.83 -10.25
N SER A 40 4.53 -0.10 -10.43
CA SER A 40 3.27 -0.60 -11.01
C SER A 40 3.06 -0.21 -12.48
N TYR A 41 4.11 0.18 -13.22
CA TYR A 41 3.95 0.59 -14.62
C TYR A 41 3.56 -0.59 -15.52
N ARG A 42 2.37 -0.55 -16.10
CA ARG A 42 1.90 -1.49 -17.13
C ARG A 42 2.24 -1.02 -18.54
N ASP A 43 2.23 0.29 -18.75
CA ASP A 43 2.74 0.93 -19.96
C ASP A 43 4.24 0.64 -20.11
N ILE A 44 4.61 0.05 -21.25
CA ILE A 44 5.97 -0.44 -21.52
C ILE A 44 6.96 0.71 -21.72
N GLU A 45 6.53 1.81 -22.32
CA GLU A 45 7.41 2.97 -22.56
C GLU A 45 7.67 3.71 -21.24
N LYS A 46 6.64 3.88 -20.40
CA LYS A 46 6.81 4.41 -19.03
C LYS A 46 7.68 3.49 -18.18
N PHE A 47 7.52 2.17 -18.29
CA PHE A 47 8.38 1.20 -17.59
C PHE A 47 9.84 1.28 -18.08
N ARG A 48 10.07 1.48 -19.39
CA ARG A 48 11.42 1.69 -19.93
C ARG A 48 12.07 2.93 -19.34
N ALA A 49 11.39 4.08 -19.39
CA ALA A 49 11.90 5.32 -18.83
C ALA A 49 12.21 5.19 -17.32
N PHE A 50 11.31 4.54 -16.57
CA PHE A 50 11.53 4.21 -15.17
C PHE A 50 12.78 3.32 -14.98
N ALA A 51 12.91 2.24 -15.74
CA ALA A 51 14.04 1.33 -15.64
C ALA A 51 15.38 2.00 -16.01
N GLU A 52 15.38 2.92 -16.97
CA GLU A 52 16.55 3.72 -17.36
C GLU A 52 17.01 4.64 -16.22
N GLN A 53 16.09 5.29 -15.51
CA GLN A 53 16.41 6.07 -14.32
C GLN A 53 17.04 5.17 -13.24
N ILE A 54 16.41 4.03 -12.93
CA ILE A 54 16.91 3.09 -11.94
C ILE A 54 18.29 2.52 -12.33
N ALA A 55 18.54 2.30 -13.63
CA ALA A 55 19.80 1.74 -14.13
C ALA A 55 21.03 2.59 -13.79
N ARG A 56 20.85 3.88 -13.47
CA ARG A 56 21.91 4.76 -12.96
C ARG A 56 22.56 4.23 -11.69
N LEU A 57 21.84 3.43 -10.88
CA LEU A 57 22.36 2.86 -9.64
C LEU A 57 23.22 1.59 -9.84
N ARG A 58 23.32 1.08 -11.08
CA ARG A 58 24.07 -0.16 -11.40
C ARG A 58 25.55 -0.12 -10.99
N PRO A 59 26.29 1.00 -11.10
CA PRO A 59 27.68 1.07 -10.64
C PRO A 59 27.86 0.76 -9.13
N PHE A 60 26.80 0.91 -8.33
CA PHE A 60 26.85 0.75 -6.88
C PHE A 60 26.38 -0.63 -6.39
N GLY A 61 25.69 -1.42 -7.23
CA GLY A 61 25.13 -2.68 -6.78
C GLY A 61 24.28 -3.45 -7.78
N ARG A 62 23.73 -4.58 -7.33
CA ARG A 62 22.77 -5.39 -8.06
C ARG A 62 21.40 -4.75 -7.99
N ILE A 63 20.68 -4.66 -9.10
CA ILE A 63 19.31 -4.15 -9.17
C ILE A 63 18.38 -5.30 -9.57
N ASP A 64 17.39 -5.58 -8.74
CA ASP A 64 16.35 -6.59 -8.93
C ASP A 64 15.00 -5.88 -9.12
N MET A 65 14.55 -5.75 -10.36
CA MET A 65 13.31 -5.06 -10.73
C MET A 65 12.11 -6.01 -10.66
N TYR A 66 11.02 -5.64 -9.96
CA TYR A 66 9.78 -6.44 -10.02
C TYR A 66 9.14 -6.37 -11.41
N ILE A 67 9.02 -7.54 -12.05
CA ILE A 67 8.57 -7.65 -13.45
C ILE A 67 7.15 -8.22 -13.61
N ASN A 68 6.60 -8.87 -12.59
CA ASN A 68 5.43 -9.73 -12.73
C ASN A 68 4.13 -9.07 -12.25
N LEU A 69 3.83 -7.88 -12.75
CA LEU A 69 2.49 -7.30 -12.63
C LEU A 69 1.48 -8.06 -13.50
N THR A 70 0.24 -8.20 -13.03
CA THR A 70 -0.85 -8.60 -13.93
C THR A 70 -1.15 -7.46 -14.91
N ALA A 71 -1.39 -7.83 -16.16
CA ALA A 71 -1.71 -6.89 -17.23
C ALA A 71 -3.08 -6.24 -17.01
N GLU A 72 -4.03 -7.00 -16.46
CA GLU A 72 -5.41 -6.59 -16.23
C GLU A 72 -5.87 -7.07 -14.83
N LYS A 73 -7.02 -6.55 -14.38
CA LYS A 73 -7.72 -6.99 -13.17
C LYS A 73 -8.18 -8.45 -13.37
N ALA A 74 -8.02 -9.30 -12.35
CA ALA A 74 -8.45 -10.70 -12.41
C ALA A 74 -9.97 -10.84 -12.19
N ASP A 75 -10.79 -10.23 -13.05
CA ASP A 75 -12.24 -10.18 -12.86
C ASP A 75 -12.91 -11.56 -12.93
N PHE A 76 -12.26 -12.56 -13.51
CA PHE A 76 -12.74 -13.96 -13.49
C PHE A 76 -12.79 -14.58 -12.08
N GLU A 77 -12.07 -14.00 -11.11
CA GLU A 77 -12.09 -14.39 -9.71
C GLU A 77 -13.23 -13.71 -8.94
N MET A 78 -13.91 -12.73 -9.53
CA MET A 78 -14.99 -11.99 -8.90
C MET A 78 -16.27 -12.85 -8.82
N PRO A 79 -16.90 -13.00 -7.64
CA PRO A 79 -18.18 -13.69 -7.54
C PRO A 79 -19.32 -12.87 -8.18
N GLU A 80 -20.42 -13.54 -8.49
CA GLU A 80 -21.66 -12.88 -8.93
C GLU A 80 -22.11 -11.84 -7.89
N GLY A 81 -22.45 -10.64 -8.35
CA GLY A 81 -22.80 -9.51 -7.49
C GLY A 81 -21.60 -8.72 -6.93
N GLY A 82 -20.36 -9.13 -7.23
CA GLY A 82 -19.14 -8.45 -6.80
C GLY A 82 -18.74 -8.76 -5.36
N SER A 83 -17.54 -8.36 -4.95
CA SER A 83 -17.08 -8.51 -3.56
C SER A 83 -15.87 -7.63 -3.28
N PRO A 84 -15.91 -6.75 -2.25
CA PRO A 84 -14.80 -5.85 -1.96
C PRO A 84 -13.48 -6.60 -1.67
N TRP A 85 -13.52 -7.74 -0.98
CA TRP A 85 -12.33 -8.57 -0.76
C TRP A 85 -11.76 -9.18 -2.03
N HIS A 86 -12.59 -9.53 -3.02
CA HIS A 86 -12.06 -10.00 -4.30
C HIS A 86 -11.43 -8.84 -5.08
N GLU A 87 -11.94 -7.61 -4.96
CA GLU A 87 -11.24 -6.45 -5.50
C GLU A 87 -9.88 -6.28 -4.86
N TYR A 88 -9.79 -6.36 -3.53
CA TYR A 88 -8.51 -6.34 -2.81
C TYR A 88 -7.48 -7.32 -3.43
N ALA A 89 -7.91 -8.55 -3.74
CA ALA A 89 -7.05 -9.60 -4.30
C ALA A 89 -6.90 -9.57 -5.85
N ALA A 90 -7.64 -8.73 -6.57
CA ALA A 90 -7.78 -8.83 -8.02
C ALA A 90 -6.49 -8.55 -8.82
N TYR A 91 -5.51 -7.89 -8.20
CA TYR A 91 -4.18 -7.65 -8.78
C TYR A 91 -3.08 -8.50 -8.13
N ASP A 92 -3.45 -9.40 -7.22
CA ASP A 92 -2.49 -10.31 -6.62
C ASP A 92 -1.83 -11.17 -7.69
N ARG A 93 -0.54 -11.36 -7.49
CA ARG A 93 0.35 -12.07 -8.41
C ARG A 93 0.44 -13.51 -7.94
N SER A 94 0.15 -14.47 -8.81
CA SER A 94 0.34 -15.89 -8.52
C SER A 94 1.00 -16.58 -9.70
N LEU A 95 1.70 -17.69 -9.46
CA LEU A 95 2.30 -18.52 -10.49
C LEU A 95 1.26 -18.94 -11.53
N SER A 96 0.04 -19.31 -11.10
CA SER A 96 -1.03 -19.77 -11.98
C SER A 96 -1.55 -18.69 -12.93
N LYS A 97 -1.43 -17.41 -12.58
CA LYS A 97 -1.80 -16.27 -13.45
C LYS A 97 -0.80 -16.04 -14.59
N PHE A 98 0.40 -16.62 -14.53
CA PHE A 98 1.44 -16.49 -15.55
C PHE A 98 1.79 -17.83 -16.21
N PHE A 99 1.98 -18.89 -15.44
CA PHE A 99 2.44 -20.19 -15.91
C PHE A 99 1.61 -21.31 -15.26
N PRO A 100 0.29 -21.36 -15.50
CA PRO A 100 -0.55 -22.39 -14.89
C PRO A 100 -0.12 -23.79 -15.34
N ASP A 101 -0.13 -24.72 -14.39
CA ASP A 101 -0.03 -26.15 -14.65
C ASP A 101 -1.22 -26.63 -15.50
N GLU A 102 -1.06 -27.74 -16.22
CA GLU A 102 -2.10 -28.33 -17.09
C GLU A 102 -3.43 -28.59 -16.36
N LYS A 103 -3.40 -28.89 -15.06
CA LYS A 103 -4.62 -29.10 -14.26
C LYS A 103 -5.29 -27.81 -13.82
N ILE A 104 -4.54 -26.71 -13.74
CA ILE A 104 -5.07 -25.40 -13.31
C ILE A 104 -5.53 -24.59 -14.53
N ALA A 105 -4.84 -24.72 -15.66
CA ALA A 105 -5.07 -23.94 -16.88
C ALA A 105 -6.55 -23.90 -17.36
N PRO A 106 -7.34 -24.99 -17.31
CA PRO A 106 -8.75 -24.97 -17.74
C PRO A 106 -9.65 -24.04 -16.92
N PHE A 107 -9.20 -23.60 -15.75
CA PHE A 107 -9.98 -22.77 -14.83
C PHE A 107 -9.56 -21.30 -14.83
N ILE A 108 -8.55 -20.93 -15.63
CA ILE A 108 -8.06 -19.55 -15.74
C ILE A 108 -8.19 -19.10 -17.19
N PRO A 109 -8.70 -17.89 -17.48
CA PRO A 109 -8.81 -17.39 -18.84
C PRO A 109 -7.47 -17.37 -19.56
N GLU A 110 -7.39 -18.08 -20.69
CA GLU A 110 -6.16 -18.18 -21.49
C GLU A 110 -5.69 -16.80 -21.99
N GLU A 111 -6.63 -15.93 -22.37
CA GLU A 111 -6.34 -14.56 -22.82
C GLU A 111 -5.60 -13.75 -21.75
N LEU A 112 -6.06 -13.81 -20.49
CA LEU A 112 -5.43 -13.12 -19.37
C LEU A 112 -4.01 -13.64 -19.13
N VAL A 113 -3.81 -14.97 -19.15
CA VAL A 113 -2.49 -15.59 -19.02
C VAL A 113 -1.55 -15.12 -20.14
N ASN A 114 -2.05 -15.03 -21.38
CA ASN A 114 -1.27 -14.57 -22.52
C ASN A 114 -0.88 -13.10 -22.39
N LYS A 115 -1.80 -12.21 -21.96
CA LYS A 115 -1.50 -10.79 -21.69
C LYS A 115 -0.46 -10.63 -20.56
N ASN A 116 -0.62 -11.37 -19.47
CA ASN A 116 0.34 -11.38 -18.35
C ASN A 116 1.74 -11.82 -18.81
N ARG A 117 1.82 -12.91 -19.59
CA ARG A 117 3.09 -13.38 -20.18
C ARG A 117 3.70 -12.38 -21.15
N GLN A 118 2.89 -11.71 -21.96
CA GLN A 118 3.36 -10.70 -22.91
C GLN A 118 3.99 -9.52 -22.17
N LEU A 119 3.29 -8.95 -21.18
CA LEU A 119 3.79 -7.87 -20.33
C LEU A 119 5.09 -8.28 -19.62
N LEU A 120 5.11 -9.47 -19.01
CA LEU A 120 6.30 -10.04 -18.36
C LEU A 120 7.49 -10.09 -19.33
N LYS A 121 7.31 -10.66 -20.53
CA LYS A 121 8.37 -10.80 -21.54
C LYS A 121 8.88 -9.45 -22.05
N GLN A 122 7.99 -8.48 -22.24
CA GLN A 122 8.38 -7.12 -22.65
C GLN A 122 9.24 -6.44 -21.59
N LYS A 123 8.86 -6.54 -20.31
CA LYS A 123 9.66 -6.01 -19.20
C LYS A 123 10.99 -6.73 -19.05
N VAL A 124 11.00 -8.05 -19.17
CA VAL A 124 12.21 -8.86 -19.14
C VAL A 124 13.18 -8.46 -20.26
N LYS A 125 12.68 -8.16 -21.45
CA LYS A 125 13.52 -7.62 -22.54
C LYS A 125 14.16 -6.30 -22.15
N ILE A 126 13.40 -5.36 -21.57
CA ILE A 126 13.91 -4.05 -21.14
C ILE A 126 15.02 -4.20 -20.10
N ILE A 127 14.80 -4.99 -19.04
CA ILE A 127 15.83 -5.17 -18.00
C ILE A 127 17.09 -5.84 -18.56
N ARG A 128 16.96 -6.77 -19.54
CA ARG A 128 18.11 -7.37 -20.24
C ARG A 128 18.87 -6.34 -21.06
N ASP A 129 18.17 -5.51 -21.83
CA ASP A 129 18.77 -4.44 -22.64
C ASP A 129 19.59 -3.46 -21.76
N LEU A 130 19.15 -3.24 -20.52
CA LEU A 130 19.79 -2.35 -19.54
C LEU A 130 20.83 -3.05 -18.64
N GLY A 131 20.96 -4.38 -18.72
CA GLY A 131 21.84 -5.16 -17.85
C GLY A 131 21.42 -5.18 -16.38
N LEU A 132 20.11 -5.18 -16.12
CA LEU A 132 19.49 -5.30 -14.79
C LEU A 132 19.01 -6.73 -14.53
N ASN A 133 18.68 -7.06 -13.28
CA ASN A 133 18.12 -8.35 -12.89
C ASN A 133 16.63 -8.23 -12.56
N ALA A 134 15.98 -9.38 -12.33
CA ALA A 134 14.58 -9.45 -11.98
C ALA A 134 14.38 -9.75 -10.49
N GLY A 135 13.34 -9.17 -9.94
CA GLY A 135 12.66 -9.68 -8.77
C GLY A 135 11.27 -10.18 -9.14
N TYR A 136 10.75 -11.12 -8.35
CA TYR A 136 9.44 -11.73 -8.53
C TYR A 136 8.64 -11.63 -7.23
N ARG A 137 7.41 -11.13 -7.29
CA ARG A 137 6.54 -11.02 -6.13
C ARG A 137 5.30 -11.89 -6.29
N ALA A 138 4.94 -12.71 -5.32
CA ALA A 138 3.73 -13.52 -5.40
C ALA A 138 3.00 -13.68 -4.07
N ASN A 139 1.73 -14.01 -4.16
CA ASN A 139 0.89 -14.41 -3.04
C ASN A 139 0.71 -15.91 -3.18
N GLU A 140 1.37 -16.70 -2.34
CA GLU A 140 1.35 -18.17 -2.48
C GLU A 140 1.21 -18.88 -1.14
N PRO A 141 0.45 -19.99 -1.07
CA PRO A 141 -0.37 -20.54 -2.15
C PRO A 141 -1.66 -19.73 -2.36
N HIS A 142 -1.87 -19.21 -3.57
CA HIS A 142 -3.06 -18.40 -3.90
C HIS A 142 -4.34 -19.25 -3.96
N PHE A 143 -5.50 -18.63 -3.73
CA PHE A 143 -6.78 -19.30 -3.99
C PHE A 143 -6.93 -19.63 -5.48
N LEU A 144 -7.72 -20.66 -5.75
CA LEU A 144 -8.08 -21.07 -7.11
C LEU A 144 -9.59 -21.08 -7.28
N PRO A 145 -10.11 -20.92 -8.51
CA PRO A 145 -11.54 -20.92 -8.77
C PRO A 145 -12.25 -22.15 -8.22
N LYS A 146 -13.49 -21.98 -7.72
CA LYS A 146 -14.34 -23.05 -7.19
C LYS A 146 -14.36 -24.32 -8.06
N ALA A 147 -14.46 -24.16 -9.38
CA ALA A 147 -14.53 -25.25 -10.35
C ALA A 147 -13.27 -26.16 -10.35
N PHE A 148 -12.09 -25.61 -10.02
CA PHE A 148 -10.88 -26.40 -9.86
C PHE A 148 -11.06 -27.41 -8.72
N PHE A 149 -11.56 -26.97 -7.57
CA PHE A 149 -11.78 -27.85 -6.41
C PHE A 149 -13.02 -28.74 -6.54
N GLU A 150 -13.93 -28.46 -7.46
CA GLU A 150 -15.00 -29.39 -7.82
C GLU A 150 -14.44 -30.56 -8.64
N SER A 151 -13.46 -30.28 -9.50
CA SER A 151 -12.76 -31.31 -10.29
C SER A 151 -11.72 -32.08 -9.48
N TYR A 152 -11.06 -31.42 -8.52
CA TYR A 152 -9.99 -32.00 -7.68
C TYR A 152 -10.23 -31.75 -6.18
N PRO A 153 -11.29 -32.34 -5.59
CA PRO A 153 -11.70 -32.04 -4.22
C PRO A 153 -10.66 -32.41 -3.15
N HIS A 154 -9.81 -33.40 -3.40
CA HIS A 154 -8.74 -33.81 -2.48
C HIS A 154 -7.58 -32.81 -2.38
N LEU A 155 -7.48 -31.86 -3.33
CA LEU A 155 -6.47 -30.80 -3.35
C LEU A 155 -6.88 -29.54 -2.58
N ARG A 156 -8.15 -29.44 -2.14
CA ARG A 156 -8.66 -28.28 -1.40
C ARG A 156 -7.94 -28.13 -0.05
N GLY A 157 -7.35 -26.97 0.17
CA GLY A 157 -6.64 -26.59 1.39
C GLY A 157 -7.50 -25.71 2.32
N PRO A 158 -6.91 -24.69 2.96
CA PRO A 158 -7.63 -23.82 3.88
C PRO A 158 -8.55 -22.85 3.14
N ARG A 159 -9.56 -22.37 3.85
CA ARG A 159 -10.33 -21.17 3.53
C ARG A 159 -9.48 -19.93 3.80
N VAL A 160 -9.35 -19.04 2.81
CA VAL A 160 -8.43 -17.88 2.82
C VAL A 160 -9.12 -16.53 2.57
N ASP A 161 -10.42 -16.50 2.27
CA ASP A 161 -11.18 -15.25 2.17
C ASP A 161 -11.33 -14.55 3.53
N HIS A 162 -11.50 -13.23 3.50
CA HIS A 162 -11.80 -12.45 4.70
C HIS A 162 -13.29 -12.56 5.06
N PRO A 163 -13.68 -13.21 6.18
CA PRO A 163 -15.09 -13.53 6.45
C PRO A 163 -16.03 -12.33 6.57
N ARG A 164 -15.52 -11.16 7.00
CA ARG A 164 -16.32 -9.92 7.09
C ARG A 164 -16.28 -9.03 5.85
N ARG A 165 -15.58 -9.43 4.79
CA ARG A 165 -15.33 -8.61 3.59
C ARG A 165 -15.52 -9.35 2.27
N SER A 166 -15.70 -10.66 2.33
CA SER A 166 -15.98 -11.50 1.18
C SER A 166 -17.45 -11.93 1.13
N LEU A 167 -18.02 -12.00 -0.07
CA LEU A 167 -19.33 -12.62 -0.32
C LEU A 167 -19.21 -14.11 -0.66
N GLN A 168 -17.99 -14.61 -0.91
CA GLN A 168 -17.73 -15.99 -1.28
C GLN A 168 -16.58 -16.58 -0.46
N LYS A 169 -16.71 -17.86 -0.12
CA LYS A 169 -15.62 -18.63 0.48
C LYS A 169 -14.58 -19.00 -0.57
N GLU A 170 -13.32 -18.66 -0.32
CA GLU A 170 -12.21 -19.00 -1.22
C GLU A 170 -11.23 -19.94 -0.54
N PHE A 171 -10.66 -20.87 -1.32
CA PHE A 171 -9.74 -21.88 -0.82
C PHE A 171 -8.42 -21.87 -1.59
N SER A 172 -7.29 -22.02 -0.89
CA SER A 172 -6.00 -22.28 -1.52
C SER A 172 -5.71 -23.78 -1.62
N PRO A 173 -4.82 -24.23 -2.52
CA PRO A 173 -4.40 -25.63 -2.59
C PRO A 173 -3.71 -26.13 -1.33
N CYS A 174 -3.98 -27.37 -0.94
CA CYS A 174 -3.31 -28.03 0.18
C CYS A 174 -1.87 -28.44 -0.21
N PHE A 175 -0.88 -27.72 0.30
CA PHE A 175 0.55 -28.00 0.04
C PHE A 175 1.09 -29.31 0.64
N HIS A 176 0.30 -29.98 1.49
CA HIS A 176 0.63 -31.33 1.93
C HIS A 176 0.44 -32.38 0.83
N GLN A 177 -0.46 -32.14 -0.12
CA GLN A 177 -0.68 -33.05 -1.24
C GLN A 177 0.54 -33.03 -2.17
N LYS A 178 1.08 -34.21 -2.48
CA LYS A 178 2.21 -34.34 -3.41
C LYS A 178 1.85 -33.74 -4.78
N GLU A 179 0.64 -34.00 -5.25
CA GLU A 179 0.14 -33.48 -6.51
C GLU A 179 0.14 -31.94 -6.56
N THR A 180 -0.23 -31.26 -5.46
CA THR A 180 -0.09 -29.79 -5.37
C THR A 180 1.37 -29.36 -5.54
N ARG A 181 2.31 -30.02 -4.85
CA ARG A 181 3.73 -29.69 -4.97
C ARG A 181 4.29 -29.96 -6.37
N ASP A 182 3.83 -31.03 -7.02
CA ASP A 182 4.22 -31.37 -8.39
C ASP A 182 3.76 -30.28 -9.39
N MET A 183 2.50 -29.84 -9.29
CA MET A 183 1.98 -28.74 -10.11
C MET A 183 2.79 -27.45 -9.90
N TYR A 184 3.04 -27.08 -8.64
CA TYR A 184 3.82 -25.89 -8.33
C TYR A 184 5.29 -26.01 -8.79
N GLN A 185 5.91 -27.18 -8.69
CA GLN A 185 7.26 -27.40 -9.24
C GLN A 185 7.28 -27.18 -10.76
N HIS A 186 6.25 -27.66 -11.48
CA HIS A 186 6.13 -27.40 -12.92
C HIS A 186 6.04 -25.89 -13.20
N MET A 187 5.15 -25.18 -12.51
CA MET A 187 4.96 -23.74 -12.71
C MET A 187 6.25 -22.95 -12.42
N VAL A 188 6.95 -23.28 -11.32
CA VAL A 188 8.23 -22.67 -10.94
C VAL A 188 9.34 -22.97 -11.95
N ASN A 189 9.48 -24.22 -12.41
CA ASN A 189 10.46 -24.56 -13.44
C ASN A 189 10.19 -23.79 -14.74
N THR A 190 8.91 -23.61 -15.09
CA THR A 190 8.51 -22.83 -16.26
C THR A 190 8.85 -21.34 -16.09
N LEU A 191 8.64 -20.78 -14.90
CA LEU A 191 9.03 -19.41 -14.57
C LEU A 191 10.53 -19.20 -14.77
N PHE A 192 11.39 -20.00 -14.13
CA PHE A 192 12.85 -19.85 -14.22
C PHE A 192 13.39 -20.16 -15.61
N LYS A 193 12.75 -21.04 -16.38
CA LYS A 193 13.08 -21.25 -17.80
C LYS A 193 12.85 -20.00 -18.65
N ASN A 194 11.83 -19.21 -18.35
CA ASN A 194 11.51 -17.99 -19.10
C ASN A 194 12.26 -16.76 -18.58
N VAL A 195 12.53 -16.72 -17.27
CA VAL A 195 13.16 -15.59 -16.58
C VAL A 195 14.26 -16.10 -15.63
N PRO A 196 15.41 -16.57 -16.16
CA PRO A 196 16.55 -16.95 -15.34
C PRO A 196 17.17 -15.77 -14.59
N GLU A 197 16.79 -14.52 -14.88
CA GLU A 197 17.34 -13.32 -14.23
C GLU A 197 16.75 -13.04 -12.83
N ILE A 198 15.83 -13.87 -12.34
CA ILE A 198 15.21 -13.69 -11.02
C ILE A 198 16.24 -13.99 -9.94
N ASN A 199 16.64 -12.96 -9.18
CA ASN A 199 17.54 -13.09 -8.02
C ASN A 199 16.83 -12.89 -6.68
N THR A 200 15.69 -12.19 -6.68
CA THR A 200 14.91 -11.90 -5.48
C THR A 200 13.47 -12.38 -5.67
N VAL A 201 12.96 -13.13 -4.72
CA VAL A 201 11.56 -13.56 -4.67
C VAL A 201 10.91 -13.03 -3.39
N HIS A 202 9.72 -12.45 -3.51
CA HIS A 202 8.94 -11.96 -2.37
C HIS A 202 7.60 -12.68 -2.30
N PHE A 203 7.31 -13.34 -1.16
CA PHE A 203 6.01 -13.95 -0.89
C PHE A 203 5.19 -13.14 0.11
N ASN A 204 3.92 -12.92 -0.22
CA ASN A 204 2.87 -12.66 0.76
C ASN A 204 2.20 -14.01 1.08
N MET A 205 2.01 -14.32 2.36
CA MET A 205 1.47 -15.60 2.84
C MET A 205 0.44 -15.39 3.94
N ASN A 206 -0.60 -16.24 3.99
CA ASN A 206 -1.69 -16.16 4.97
C ASN A 206 -2.41 -14.79 5.00
N ASP A 207 -2.38 -14.09 3.87
CA ASP A 207 -3.05 -12.82 3.64
C ASP A 207 -3.28 -12.68 2.12
N ALA A 208 -4.13 -11.74 1.71
CA ALA A 208 -4.32 -11.36 0.31
C ALA A 208 -4.46 -12.59 -0.61
N GLY A 209 -5.52 -13.36 -0.35
CA GLY A 209 -5.88 -14.53 -1.14
C GLY A 209 -4.94 -15.73 -1.01
N SER A 210 -3.95 -15.71 -0.11
CA SER A 210 -3.02 -16.83 0.08
C SER A 210 -3.10 -17.44 1.48
N GLY A 211 -2.73 -18.71 1.62
CA GLY A 211 -2.60 -19.28 2.97
C GLY A 211 -2.29 -20.77 3.07
N PHE A 212 -1.61 -21.16 4.14
CA PHE A 212 -1.30 -22.55 4.45
C PHE A 212 -2.35 -23.19 5.36
N CYS A 213 -2.58 -24.51 5.19
CA CYS A 213 -3.52 -25.21 6.07
C CYS A 213 -3.09 -25.08 7.53
N TRP A 214 -4.04 -24.82 8.41
CA TRP A 214 -3.88 -24.75 9.86
C TRP A 214 -2.95 -23.65 10.36
N ALA A 215 -2.61 -22.65 9.53
CA ALA A 215 -1.97 -21.45 10.03
C ALA A 215 -2.89 -20.71 11.00
N GLU A 216 -2.35 -20.31 12.16
CA GLU A 216 -3.17 -19.80 13.26
C GLU A 216 -3.87 -18.48 12.95
N TRP A 217 -3.23 -17.62 12.15
CA TRP A 217 -3.73 -16.27 11.84
C TRP A 217 -4.33 -16.13 10.45
N LEU A 218 -4.85 -17.21 9.86
CA LEU A 218 -5.76 -17.08 8.71
C LEU A 218 -6.99 -16.25 9.12
N TYR A 219 -7.54 -15.45 8.19
CA TYR A 219 -8.72 -14.63 8.45
C TYR A 219 -9.93 -15.42 8.98
N SER A 220 -10.09 -16.67 8.55
CA SER A 220 -11.17 -17.55 8.99
C SER A 220 -10.81 -18.42 10.21
N GLY A 221 -9.64 -18.19 10.81
CA GLY A 221 -9.04 -19.03 11.84
C GLY A 221 -8.35 -20.28 11.25
N PRO A 222 -7.62 -21.05 12.09
CA PRO A 222 -6.88 -22.22 11.65
C PRO A 222 -7.82 -23.30 11.10
N ASN A 223 -7.64 -23.64 9.82
CA ASN A 223 -8.49 -24.60 9.14
C ASN A 223 -7.76 -25.33 7.98
N GLY A 224 -8.32 -26.44 7.50
CA GLY A 224 -7.80 -27.22 6.37
C GLY A 224 -8.12 -28.71 6.50
N PRO A 225 -7.56 -29.57 5.63
CA PRO A 225 -7.76 -31.01 5.70
C PRO A 225 -7.24 -31.62 7.02
N VAL A 226 -8.06 -32.48 7.64
CA VAL A 226 -7.76 -33.09 8.96
C VAL A 226 -6.49 -33.93 8.93
N ASN A 227 -6.23 -34.64 7.83
CA ASN A 227 -5.06 -35.50 7.67
C ASN A 227 -3.72 -34.74 7.77
N CYS A 228 -3.71 -33.44 7.47
CA CYS A 228 -2.51 -32.61 7.58
C CYS A 228 -2.47 -31.78 8.87
N LYS A 229 -3.47 -31.86 9.77
CA LYS A 229 -3.60 -30.98 10.94
C LYS A 229 -2.38 -30.95 11.85
N ASN A 230 -1.74 -32.09 12.04
CA ASN A 230 -0.63 -32.24 12.98
C ASN A 230 0.76 -32.02 12.33
N LEU A 231 0.81 -31.49 11.11
CA LEU A 231 2.07 -31.15 10.45
C LEU A 231 2.53 -29.76 10.86
N ASN A 232 3.85 -29.62 11.04
CA ASN A 232 4.49 -28.38 11.44
C ASN A 232 4.34 -27.30 10.36
N MET A 233 4.29 -26.03 10.79
CA MET A 233 4.17 -24.91 9.86
C MET A 233 5.45 -24.73 9.05
N SER A 234 6.63 -24.92 9.68
CA SER A 234 7.93 -24.92 9.02
C SER A 234 7.96 -25.85 7.80
N GLU A 235 7.49 -27.08 7.92
CA GLU A 235 7.44 -28.05 6.81
C GLU A 235 6.62 -27.52 5.61
N ARG A 236 5.50 -26.85 5.88
CA ARG A 236 4.63 -26.31 4.82
C ARG A 236 5.31 -25.17 4.07
N VAL A 237 5.92 -24.24 4.80
CA VAL A 237 6.64 -23.10 4.24
C VAL A 237 7.87 -23.58 3.48
N LEU A 238 8.62 -24.53 4.04
CA LEU A 238 9.80 -25.11 3.40
C LEU A 238 9.47 -25.83 2.10
N ASN A 239 8.34 -26.52 2.04
CA ASN A 239 7.88 -27.12 0.80
C ASN A 239 7.74 -26.06 -0.30
N LEU A 240 7.17 -24.88 -0.04
CA LEU A 240 7.10 -23.80 -1.03
C LEU A 240 8.48 -23.22 -1.36
N VAL A 241 9.28 -22.88 -0.33
CA VAL A 241 10.61 -22.28 -0.47
C VAL A 241 11.52 -23.16 -1.33
N ASN A 242 11.57 -24.45 -1.04
CA ASN A 242 12.44 -25.39 -1.76
C ASN A 242 12.06 -25.55 -3.23
N LEU A 243 10.79 -25.42 -3.60
CA LEU A 243 10.38 -25.45 -5.02
C LEU A 243 11.08 -24.33 -5.80
N PHE A 244 11.09 -23.11 -5.23
CA PHE A 244 11.75 -21.94 -5.84
C PHE A 244 13.27 -22.06 -5.84
N LYS A 245 13.89 -22.52 -4.75
CA LYS A 245 15.34 -22.77 -4.71
C LYS A 245 15.75 -23.82 -5.75
N ASN A 246 14.98 -24.90 -5.89
CA ASN A 246 15.22 -25.93 -6.89
C ASN A 246 15.03 -25.42 -8.33
N GLY A 247 14.05 -24.54 -8.55
CA GLY A 247 13.85 -23.88 -9.84
C GLY A 247 15.02 -23.00 -10.24
N ALA A 248 15.48 -22.13 -9.33
CA ALA A 248 16.65 -21.27 -9.54
C ALA A 248 17.96 -22.07 -9.69
N GLY A 249 18.13 -23.15 -8.92
CA GLY A 249 19.30 -24.02 -9.02
C GLY A 249 19.49 -24.62 -10.42
N GLN A 250 18.41 -24.84 -11.17
CA GLN A 250 18.47 -25.31 -12.56
C GLN A 250 19.02 -24.26 -13.53
N THR A 251 18.94 -22.97 -13.18
CA THR A 251 19.49 -21.86 -13.98
C THR A 251 20.89 -21.44 -13.54
N GLY A 252 21.43 -22.06 -12.48
CA GLY A 252 22.84 -21.94 -12.09
C GLY A 252 23.16 -20.83 -11.09
N HIS A 253 22.15 -20.29 -10.38
CA HIS A 253 22.33 -19.29 -9.33
C HIS A 253 21.39 -19.54 -8.14
N ASP A 254 21.75 -18.97 -6.98
CA ASP A 254 20.91 -18.94 -5.78
C ASP A 254 20.07 -17.66 -5.74
N ILE A 255 19.00 -17.67 -4.96
CA ILE A 255 18.04 -16.56 -4.86
C ILE A 255 17.84 -16.14 -3.41
N ASP A 256 17.54 -14.86 -3.21
CA ASP A 256 17.02 -14.34 -1.96
C ASP A 256 15.51 -14.52 -1.94
N ILE A 257 14.96 -15.14 -0.89
CA ILE A 257 13.51 -15.30 -0.69
C ILE A 257 13.09 -14.51 0.54
N PHE A 258 12.26 -13.49 0.33
CA PHE A 258 11.65 -12.69 1.38
C PHE A 258 10.18 -13.09 1.55
N MET A 259 9.77 -13.35 2.77
CA MET A 259 8.44 -13.83 3.09
C MET A 259 7.81 -12.90 4.11
N TRP A 260 6.64 -12.38 3.80
CA TRP A 260 5.77 -11.74 4.76
C TRP A 260 4.51 -12.56 4.93
N GLY A 261 4.06 -12.73 6.17
CA GLY A 261 2.77 -13.35 6.40
C GLY A 261 2.22 -13.20 7.79
N MET A 262 0.92 -13.45 7.92
CA MET A 262 0.23 -13.50 9.20
C MET A 262 0.50 -14.86 9.87
N PHE A 263 1.49 -14.86 10.76
CA PHE A 263 1.90 -16.00 11.58
C PHE A 263 2.07 -15.56 13.03
N THR A 264 1.75 -16.45 13.95
CA THR A 264 2.09 -16.29 15.37
C THR A 264 3.60 -16.26 15.60
N ASN A 265 4.02 -15.73 16.74
CA ASN A 265 5.43 -15.74 17.12
C ASN A 265 6.00 -17.17 17.22
N SER A 266 5.19 -18.15 17.67
CA SER A 266 5.59 -19.57 17.70
C SER A 266 5.76 -20.17 16.32
N GLU A 267 4.86 -19.89 15.38
CA GLU A 267 5.01 -20.33 13.98
C GLU A 267 6.24 -19.69 13.34
N ILE A 268 6.49 -18.39 13.57
CA ILE A 268 7.68 -17.70 13.08
C ILE A 268 8.97 -18.34 13.62
N ASP A 269 9.01 -18.70 14.90
CA ASP A 269 10.17 -19.35 15.51
C ASP A 269 10.43 -20.75 14.93
N ASP A 270 9.37 -21.54 14.75
CA ASP A 270 9.44 -22.83 14.06
C ASP A 270 9.96 -22.67 12.62
N ILE A 271 9.40 -21.73 11.85
CA ILE A 271 9.82 -21.46 10.47
C ILE A 271 11.31 -21.08 10.42
N ILE A 272 11.72 -20.04 11.17
CA ILE A 272 13.10 -19.52 11.15
C ILE A 272 14.12 -20.61 11.46
N SER A 273 13.84 -21.48 12.44
CA SER A 273 14.78 -22.53 12.85
C SER A 273 15.08 -23.58 11.77
N HIS A 274 14.28 -23.63 10.70
CA HIS A 274 14.46 -24.58 9.59
C HIS A 274 14.69 -23.92 8.23
N LEU A 275 14.63 -22.58 8.12
CA LEU A 275 14.81 -21.89 6.85
C LEU A 275 16.21 -22.14 6.28
N PRO A 276 16.35 -22.41 4.96
CA PRO A 276 17.64 -22.45 4.30
C PRO A 276 18.29 -21.07 4.28
N ASP A 277 19.58 -21.04 3.96
CA ASP A 277 20.29 -19.79 3.67
C ASP A 277 19.55 -18.94 2.62
N ASN A 278 19.71 -17.62 2.74
CA ASN A 278 19.09 -16.62 1.88
C ASN A 278 17.54 -16.62 1.89
N CYS A 279 16.92 -17.23 2.91
CA CYS A 279 15.49 -17.20 3.13
C CYS A 279 15.15 -16.42 4.40
N PHE A 280 14.25 -15.46 4.27
CA PHE A 280 13.90 -14.52 5.33
C PHE A 280 12.39 -14.45 5.50
N VAL A 281 11.91 -14.55 6.73
CA VAL A 281 10.49 -14.42 7.10
C VAL A 281 10.30 -13.27 8.10
N ARG A 282 9.26 -12.47 7.86
CA ARG A 282 8.78 -11.40 8.74
C ARG A 282 7.35 -11.72 9.14
N GLY A 283 7.14 -11.96 10.42
CA GLY A 283 5.83 -11.95 11.06
C GLY A 283 5.46 -10.55 11.55
N VAL A 284 4.38 -10.46 12.31
CA VAL A 284 3.85 -9.17 12.82
C VAL A 284 4.83 -8.54 13.81
N GLU A 285 5.40 -9.32 14.72
CA GLU A 285 6.27 -8.82 15.80
C GLU A 285 7.73 -9.31 15.70
N LYS A 286 7.97 -10.43 15.02
CA LYS A 286 9.28 -11.09 14.93
C LYS A 286 9.62 -11.52 13.50
N GLY A 287 10.90 -11.72 13.22
CA GLY A 287 11.38 -12.23 11.94
C GLY A 287 12.91 -12.37 11.92
N ASN A 288 13.45 -12.94 10.86
CA ASN A 288 14.89 -12.96 10.58
C ASN A 288 15.27 -12.06 9.38
N PHE A 289 14.42 -11.09 9.03
CA PHE A 289 14.69 -10.17 7.93
C PHE A 289 16.01 -9.42 8.16
N PRO A 290 16.89 -9.36 7.14
CA PRO A 290 18.09 -8.55 7.23
C PRO A 290 17.68 -7.06 7.31
N PRO A 291 18.54 -6.18 7.83
CA PRO A 291 18.33 -4.74 7.76
C PRO A 291 18.12 -4.29 6.30
N VAL A 292 16.97 -3.67 6.03
CA VAL A 292 16.62 -3.11 4.71
C VAL A 292 16.35 -1.63 4.86
N LYS A 293 17.03 -0.81 4.05
CA LYS A 293 16.78 0.62 3.94
C LYS A 293 15.62 0.85 2.96
N ASN A 294 14.49 1.33 3.45
CA ASN A 294 13.33 1.66 2.61
C ASN A 294 13.48 3.11 2.13
N VAL A 295 13.62 3.30 0.82
CA VAL A 295 13.82 4.61 0.20
C VAL A 295 12.85 4.73 -0.97
N GLY A 296 12.20 5.88 -1.15
CA GLY A 296 11.21 6.01 -2.21
C GLY A 296 10.40 7.29 -2.14
N GLY A 297 9.44 7.39 -3.05
CA GLY A 297 8.38 8.39 -2.97
C GLY A 297 7.34 8.04 -1.92
N MET A 298 6.39 8.94 -1.72
CA MET A 298 5.29 8.76 -0.77
C MET A 298 4.02 8.20 -1.41
N ALA A 299 4.03 7.77 -2.68
CA ALA A 299 2.86 7.23 -3.39
C ALA A 299 2.06 6.16 -2.60
N TRP A 300 2.72 5.37 -1.74
CA TRP A 300 2.03 4.45 -0.82
C TRP A 300 1.46 5.16 0.41
N SER A 301 2.30 5.89 1.15
CA SER A 301 1.93 6.51 2.44
C SER A 301 0.99 7.72 2.31
N ALA A 302 0.98 8.36 1.15
CA ALA A 302 0.13 9.50 0.80
C ALA A 302 -0.97 9.15 -0.21
N ASN A 303 -1.17 7.85 -0.50
CA ASN A 303 -2.17 7.40 -1.46
C ASN A 303 -3.55 8.04 -1.20
N PRO A 304 -4.24 8.58 -2.21
CA PRO A 304 -3.97 8.42 -3.64
C PRO A 304 -3.01 9.45 -4.24
N VAL A 305 -2.47 10.37 -3.43
CA VAL A 305 -1.60 11.45 -3.90
C VAL A 305 -0.22 10.92 -4.28
N ARG A 306 0.31 11.43 -5.39
CA ARG A 306 1.65 11.17 -5.92
C ARG A 306 2.44 12.47 -6.07
N GLY A 307 3.75 12.39 -6.25
CA GLY A 307 4.60 13.57 -6.41
C GLY A 307 5.22 14.11 -5.12
N ILE A 308 5.16 13.37 -4.00
CA ILE A 308 5.68 13.81 -2.71
C ILE A 308 6.89 12.94 -2.32
N ILE A 309 7.97 13.58 -1.89
CA ILE A 309 9.16 12.95 -1.29
C ILE A 309 9.49 13.62 0.06
N ASN A 310 10.21 12.92 0.93
CA ASN A 310 10.79 13.50 2.15
C ASN A 310 12.33 13.44 2.03
N PRO A 311 12.98 14.46 1.44
CA PRO A 311 14.43 14.43 1.17
C PRO A 311 15.28 14.21 2.43
N LEU A 312 14.94 14.87 3.55
CA LEU A 312 15.67 14.68 4.80
C LEU A 312 15.46 13.28 5.38
N GLY A 313 14.25 12.74 5.33
CA GLY A 313 13.96 11.36 5.72
C GLY A 313 14.72 10.33 4.89
N ILE A 314 14.86 10.56 3.58
CA ILE A 314 15.66 9.74 2.67
C ILE A 314 17.13 9.79 3.07
N LEU A 315 17.72 10.99 3.19
CA LEU A 315 19.14 11.16 3.58
C LEU A 315 19.45 10.53 4.93
N ARG A 316 18.56 10.67 5.93
CA ARG A 316 18.72 10.00 7.23
C ARG A 316 18.68 8.48 7.12
N THR A 317 17.81 7.94 6.27
CA THR A 317 17.73 6.49 6.04
C THR A 317 19.00 5.99 5.36
N LEU A 318 19.50 6.73 4.36
CA LEU A 318 20.76 6.44 3.69
C LEU A 318 21.94 6.47 4.66
N ASN A 319 22.04 7.50 5.52
CA ASN A 319 23.08 7.66 6.53
C ASN A 319 23.00 6.69 7.72
N SER A 320 21.90 5.96 7.90
CA SER A 320 21.76 5.05 9.05
C SER A 320 22.77 3.89 8.98
N ASN A 321 23.41 3.59 10.12
CA ASN A 321 24.45 2.56 10.20
C ASN A 321 23.90 1.19 9.83
N SER A 322 24.68 0.45 9.04
CA SER A 322 24.46 -0.97 8.80
C SER A 322 25.81 -1.64 8.65
N GLU A 323 26.12 -2.53 9.59
CA GLU A 323 27.34 -3.33 9.55
C GLU A 323 27.25 -4.49 8.53
N ASN A 324 26.07 -4.69 7.91
CA ASN A 324 25.80 -5.80 7.02
C ASN A 324 26.10 -5.48 5.54
N MET A 325 26.92 -6.33 4.93
CA MET A 325 27.23 -6.30 3.50
C MET A 325 26.75 -7.59 2.82
N PRO A 326 26.09 -7.53 1.65
CA PRO A 326 25.68 -6.31 0.93
C PRO A 326 24.59 -5.52 1.67
N GLN A 327 24.64 -4.19 1.57
CA GLN A 327 23.55 -3.33 2.03
C GLN A 327 22.32 -3.55 1.16
N ARG A 328 21.15 -3.77 1.77
CA ARG A 328 19.89 -3.95 1.04
C ARG A 328 19.05 -2.67 1.06
N TYR A 329 18.53 -2.31 -0.11
CA TYR A 329 17.63 -1.19 -0.34
C TYR A 329 16.33 -1.72 -0.94
N SER A 330 15.20 -1.27 -0.39
CA SER A 330 13.88 -1.47 -0.97
C SER A 330 13.42 -0.13 -1.54
N LEU A 331 13.29 -0.05 -2.87
CA LEU A 331 12.91 1.15 -3.58
C LEU A 331 11.41 1.13 -3.92
N GLY A 332 10.63 2.01 -3.29
CA GLY A 332 9.18 2.04 -3.39
C GLY A 332 8.64 3.18 -4.26
N PHE A 333 8.04 2.84 -5.41
CA PHE A 333 7.44 3.79 -6.36
C PHE A 333 6.04 3.39 -6.84
N SER A 334 5.39 2.50 -6.08
CA SER A 334 4.07 1.97 -6.40
C SER A 334 3.01 2.59 -5.48
N GLY A 335 1.86 2.91 -6.05
CA GLY A 335 0.65 3.20 -5.28
C GLY A 335 0.06 1.94 -4.65
N ALA A 336 -1.10 2.09 -4.00
CA ALA A 336 -1.74 1.00 -3.29
C ALA A 336 -2.08 -0.19 -4.21
N TYR A 337 -1.75 -1.40 -3.77
CA TYR A 337 -2.12 -2.68 -4.41
C TYR A 337 -1.96 -2.71 -5.93
N ASP A 338 -0.85 -2.17 -6.43
CA ASP A 338 -0.49 -2.10 -7.85
C ASP A 338 -1.46 -1.34 -8.75
N ARG A 339 -2.31 -0.49 -8.17
CA ARG A 339 -3.30 0.36 -8.88
C ARG A 339 -2.80 1.75 -9.23
N GLY A 340 -1.72 2.20 -8.59
CA GLY A 340 -1.11 3.50 -8.82
C GLY A 340 0.38 3.41 -9.08
N THR A 341 0.93 4.46 -9.68
CA THR A 341 2.37 4.63 -9.91
C THR A 341 2.82 6.01 -9.46
N GLU A 342 4.06 6.10 -8.99
CA GLU A 342 4.71 7.39 -8.78
C GLU A 342 4.96 8.12 -10.12
N ARG A 343 5.23 9.41 -10.08
CA ARG A 343 5.63 10.20 -11.26
C ARG A 343 7.10 9.95 -11.60
N LEU A 344 7.44 9.84 -12.90
CA LEU A 344 8.83 9.67 -13.35
C LEU A 344 9.74 10.82 -12.89
N GLU A 345 9.20 12.04 -12.83
CA GLU A 345 9.88 13.23 -12.30
C GLU A 345 10.27 13.04 -10.82
N THR A 346 9.38 12.46 -10.02
CA THR A 346 9.62 12.19 -8.60
C THR A 346 10.58 11.02 -8.41
N VAL A 347 10.47 9.98 -9.25
CA VAL A 347 11.44 8.86 -9.27
C VAL A 347 12.85 9.41 -9.55
N GLU A 348 12.99 10.30 -10.53
CA GLU A 348 14.26 10.93 -10.88
C GLU A 348 14.91 11.61 -9.66
N LYS A 349 14.17 12.46 -8.94
CA LYS A 349 14.70 13.15 -7.76
C LYS A 349 15.10 12.21 -6.63
N VAL A 350 14.37 11.11 -6.44
CA VAL A 350 14.79 10.09 -5.45
C VAL A 350 16.07 9.38 -5.91
N VAL A 351 16.17 9.03 -7.18
CA VAL A 351 17.37 8.40 -7.76
C VAL A 351 18.58 9.34 -7.67
N ASP A 352 18.40 10.64 -7.95
CA ASP A 352 19.45 11.66 -7.81
C ASP A 352 20.03 11.68 -6.40
N ILE A 353 19.17 11.68 -5.37
CA ILE A 353 19.61 11.66 -3.97
C ILE A 353 20.39 10.38 -3.65
N ILE A 354 19.91 9.23 -4.11
CA ILE A 354 20.57 7.93 -3.85
C ILE A 354 21.93 7.89 -4.57
N GLU A 355 21.98 8.30 -5.83
CA GLU A 355 23.21 8.30 -6.64
C GLU A 355 24.26 9.23 -6.04
N ASP A 356 23.90 10.47 -5.71
CA ASP A 356 24.84 11.42 -5.09
C ASP A 356 25.37 10.89 -3.76
N TYR A 357 24.49 10.34 -2.92
CA TYR A 357 24.88 9.74 -1.64
C TYR A 357 25.86 8.56 -1.82
N LEU A 358 25.59 7.66 -2.77
CA LEU A 358 26.44 6.49 -2.98
C LEU A 358 27.77 6.83 -3.66
N ALA A 359 27.79 7.86 -4.52
CA ALA A 359 29.02 8.39 -5.10
C ALA A 359 29.86 9.15 -4.07
N ASN A 360 29.20 9.88 -3.18
CA ASN A 360 29.79 10.77 -2.18
C ASN A 360 29.24 10.45 -0.78
N PRO A 361 29.59 9.29 -0.18
CA PRO A 361 29.04 8.89 1.10
C PRO A 361 29.46 9.90 2.17
N ALA A 362 28.48 10.57 2.76
CA ALA A 362 28.69 11.51 3.84
C ALA A 362 29.11 10.80 5.13
N GLU A 363 29.73 11.55 6.05
CA GLU A 363 29.94 11.09 7.42
C GLU A 363 28.60 10.74 8.10
N GLU A 364 28.64 9.81 9.05
CA GLU A 364 27.45 9.43 9.79
C GLU A 364 26.93 10.60 10.67
N GLY A 365 25.61 10.71 10.77
CA GLY A 365 24.96 11.64 11.72
C GLY A 365 24.07 12.71 11.08
N LEU A 366 23.53 13.56 11.96
CA LEU A 366 22.55 14.60 11.59
C LEU A 366 23.19 15.77 10.84
N VAL A 367 24.36 16.25 11.27
CA VAL A 367 25.01 17.41 10.65
C VAL A 367 25.34 17.13 9.17
N PRO A 368 25.96 15.98 8.81
CA PRO A 368 26.20 15.67 7.41
C PRO A 368 24.91 15.52 6.59
N ALA A 369 23.84 14.96 7.18
CA ALA A 369 22.54 14.87 6.51
C ALA A 369 21.97 16.26 6.18
N LEU A 370 22.10 17.23 7.10
CA LEU A 370 21.64 18.61 6.86
C LEU A 370 22.53 19.34 5.83
N GLN A 371 23.84 19.08 5.81
CA GLN A 371 24.73 19.64 4.79
C GLN A 371 24.37 19.13 3.38
N ASN A 372 24.10 17.83 3.24
CA ASN A 372 23.61 17.26 1.99
C ASN A 372 22.24 17.82 1.59
N LEU A 373 21.34 18.02 2.57
CA LEU A 373 20.06 18.66 2.30
C LEU A 373 20.25 20.10 1.77
N GLN A 374 21.15 20.89 2.36
CA GLN A 374 21.43 22.24 1.89
C GLN A 374 21.95 22.24 0.44
N LYS A 375 22.86 21.32 0.10
CA LYS A 375 23.36 21.16 -1.27
C LYS A 375 22.22 20.90 -2.25
N LEU A 376 21.34 19.93 -1.95
CA LEU A 376 20.16 19.64 -2.76
C LEU A 376 19.24 20.86 -2.91
N CYS A 377 19.03 21.63 -1.84
CA CYS A 377 18.19 22.81 -1.88
C CYS A 377 18.77 23.91 -2.79
N VAL A 378 20.09 24.10 -2.80
CA VAL A 378 20.76 25.02 -3.74
C VAL A 378 20.59 24.54 -5.18
N GLU A 379 20.75 23.23 -5.43
CA GLU A 379 20.58 22.66 -6.77
C GLU A 379 19.15 22.80 -7.29
N TRP A 380 18.14 22.59 -6.44
CA TRP A 380 16.74 22.57 -6.85
C TRP A 380 16.07 23.94 -6.84
N ALA A 381 16.36 24.77 -5.84
CA ALA A 381 15.73 26.09 -5.67
C ALA A 381 16.62 27.26 -6.12
N GLY A 382 17.91 27.03 -6.38
CA GLY A 382 18.88 28.10 -6.60
C GLY A 382 19.29 28.79 -5.30
N GLU A 383 20.39 29.54 -5.33
CA GLU A 383 20.96 30.19 -4.13
C GLU A 383 19.95 31.12 -3.41
N GLU A 384 19.12 31.84 -4.16
CA GLU A 384 18.16 32.81 -3.60
C GLU A 384 17.05 32.15 -2.76
N SER A 385 16.66 30.92 -3.11
CA SER A 385 15.53 30.21 -2.47
C SER A 385 15.96 28.95 -1.71
N ALA A 386 17.24 28.63 -1.67
CA ALA A 386 17.78 27.42 -1.04
C ALA A 386 17.38 27.31 0.44
N ASP A 387 17.56 28.38 1.22
CA ASP A 387 17.23 28.38 2.66
C ASP A 387 15.74 28.16 2.91
N ARG A 388 14.89 28.76 2.06
CA ARG A 388 13.43 28.56 2.13
C ARG A 388 13.04 27.11 1.85
N LEU A 389 13.65 26.48 0.85
CA LEU A 389 13.39 25.08 0.54
C LEU A 389 13.93 24.15 1.63
N PHE A 390 15.11 24.46 2.18
CA PHE A 390 15.70 23.75 3.30
C PHE A 390 14.78 23.75 4.52
N GLU A 391 14.31 24.93 4.94
CA GLU A 391 13.36 25.07 6.04
C GLU A 391 12.07 24.29 5.78
N ALA A 392 11.55 24.33 4.54
CA ALA A 392 10.35 23.58 4.16
C ALA A 392 10.55 22.06 4.25
N PHE A 393 11.70 21.53 3.81
CA PHE A 393 12.00 20.09 3.91
C PHE A 393 12.26 19.63 5.34
N VAL A 394 12.90 20.45 6.17
CA VAL A 394 13.04 20.17 7.61
C VAL A 394 11.65 20.12 8.27
N ALA A 395 10.81 21.13 8.03
CA ALA A 395 9.46 21.18 8.57
C ALA A 395 8.57 20.03 8.07
N LEU A 396 8.74 19.58 6.82
CA LEU A 396 8.05 18.41 6.28
C LEU A 396 8.44 17.13 7.04
N ASP A 397 9.72 16.89 7.23
CA ASP A 397 10.23 15.73 7.96
C ASP A 397 9.78 15.73 9.43
N GLU A 398 9.66 16.89 10.06
CA GLU A 398 9.10 17.04 11.41
C GLU A 398 7.60 16.76 11.44
N ALA A 399 6.82 17.35 10.52
CA ALA A 399 5.39 17.13 10.42
C ALA A 399 5.04 15.65 10.19
N LEU A 400 5.80 14.96 9.33
CA LEU A 400 5.58 13.53 9.07
C LEU A 400 5.92 12.65 10.28
N LYS A 401 6.96 12.97 11.05
CA LYS A 401 7.23 12.27 12.31
C LYS A 401 6.15 12.53 13.35
N LEU A 402 5.67 13.77 13.46
CA LEU A 402 4.57 14.10 14.36
C LEU A 402 3.31 13.32 13.98
N LYS A 403 2.95 13.28 12.68
CA LYS A 403 1.83 12.47 12.17
C LYS A 403 1.95 11.02 12.62
N GLN A 404 3.13 10.42 12.44
CA GLN A 404 3.36 9.03 12.82
C GLN A 404 3.20 8.81 14.33
N ALA A 405 3.62 9.77 15.15
CA ALA A 405 3.53 9.69 16.61
C ALA A 405 2.12 9.94 17.16
N THR A 406 1.33 10.81 16.55
CA THR A 406 0.03 11.25 17.10
C THR A 406 -1.17 10.57 16.43
N ILE A 407 -1.10 10.36 15.11
CA ILE A 407 -2.17 9.82 14.27
C ILE A 407 -1.63 8.75 13.32
N GLY A 408 -0.68 7.94 13.79
CA GLY A 408 -0.04 6.88 13.00
C GLY A 408 -1.00 5.81 12.47
N GLY A 409 -2.19 5.65 13.09
CA GLY A 409 -3.26 4.78 12.61
C GLY A 409 -4.06 5.33 11.42
N LEU A 410 -3.95 6.63 11.12
CA LEU A 410 -4.64 7.26 9.99
C LEU A 410 -3.92 6.93 8.68
N SER A 411 -4.61 6.18 7.81
CA SER A 411 -4.18 5.80 6.47
C SER A 411 -5.10 6.45 5.43
N THR A 412 -4.57 7.33 4.58
CA THR A 412 -5.35 7.99 3.52
C THR A 412 -5.83 7.00 2.45
N LEU A 413 -5.17 5.85 2.29
CA LEU A 413 -5.68 4.74 1.48
C LEU A 413 -6.95 4.16 2.11
N TYR A 414 -6.89 3.73 3.37
CA TYR A 414 -8.00 2.99 3.95
C TYR A 414 -9.16 3.90 4.35
N TRP A 415 -8.87 5.08 4.87
CA TRP A 415 -9.86 6.05 5.29
C TRP A 415 -10.34 6.88 4.09
N GLY A 416 -9.40 7.49 3.36
CA GLY A 416 -9.74 8.36 2.24
C GLY A 416 -10.36 7.62 1.06
N VAL A 417 -9.71 6.55 0.59
CA VAL A 417 -10.12 5.83 -0.63
C VAL A 417 -11.08 4.67 -0.29
N SER A 418 -10.68 3.71 0.54
CA SER A 418 -11.44 2.47 0.71
C SER A 418 -12.75 2.60 1.48
N THR A 419 -12.90 3.62 2.33
CA THR A 419 -14.20 3.99 2.92
C THR A 419 -14.80 5.24 2.28
N ARG A 420 -14.18 5.70 1.19
CA ARG A 420 -14.62 6.82 0.35
C ARG A 420 -14.76 8.15 1.08
N GLN A 421 -14.06 8.40 2.19
CA GLN A 421 -14.15 9.67 2.90
C GLN A 421 -13.75 10.89 2.04
N ILE A 422 -12.96 10.69 0.98
CA ILE A 422 -12.67 11.72 -0.02
C ILE A 422 -13.96 12.13 -0.77
N THR A 423 -14.77 11.18 -1.25
CA THR A 423 -15.88 11.45 -2.19
C THR A 423 -17.28 11.28 -1.59
N ARG A 424 -17.47 10.49 -0.54
CA ARG A 424 -18.77 10.31 0.13
C ARG A 424 -19.16 11.60 0.88
N PRO A 425 -20.47 11.91 1.00
CA PRO A 425 -20.93 13.06 1.77
C PRO A 425 -20.76 12.82 3.28
N LEU A 426 -20.36 13.87 4.00
CA LEU A 426 -20.33 13.89 5.46
C LEU A 426 -21.67 14.44 5.95
N VAL A 427 -22.53 13.57 6.46
CA VAL A 427 -23.85 13.91 7.01
C VAL A 427 -24.07 13.23 8.37
N ILE A 428 -24.92 13.81 9.21
CA ILE A 428 -25.18 13.30 10.57
C ILE A 428 -26.00 12.01 10.57
N VAL A 429 -26.95 11.88 9.63
CA VAL A 429 -27.87 10.73 9.49
C VAL A 429 -27.78 10.18 8.05
N PRO A 430 -26.74 9.39 7.73
CA PRO A 430 -26.55 8.78 6.41
C PRO A 430 -27.77 7.99 5.90
N GLU A 431 -28.59 7.47 6.81
CA GLU A 431 -29.82 6.72 6.51
C GLU A 431 -30.87 7.54 5.76
N ARG A 432 -30.74 8.88 5.75
CA ARG A 432 -31.63 9.78 4.98
C ARG A 432 -31.24 9.91 3.51
N LEU A 433 -30.05 9.48 3.12
CA LEU A 433 -29.61 9.55 1.73
C LEU A 433 -30.46 8.64 0.86
N SER A 434 -30.89 9.17 -0.29
CA SER A 434 -31.60 8.38 -1.29
C SER A 434 -30.66 7.40 -2.00
N PRO A 435 -31.16 6.30 -2.59
CA PRO A 435 -30.34 5.39 -3.39
C PRO A 435 -29.57 6.09 -4.52
N GLN A 436 -30.13 7.16 -5.09
CA GLN A 436 -29.48 7.97 -6.13
C GLN A 436 -28.29 8.76 -5.58
N GLU A 437 -28.38 9.28 -4.36
CA GLU A 437 -27.30 10.01 -3.70
C GLU A 437 -26.17 9.08 -3.26
N GLU A 438 -26.47 7.80 -3.02
CA GLU A 438 -25.50 6.79 -2.60
C GLU A 438 -24.75 6.12 -3.76
N ALA A 439 -25.35 6.11 -4.95
CA ALA A 439 -24.94 5.25 -6.06
C ALA A 439 -23.47 5.42 -6.49
N TYR A 440 -22.91 6.63 -6.37
CA TYR A 440 -21.56 6.93 -6.85
C TYR A 440 -20.44 6.58 -5.85
N PHE A 441 -20.75 6.35 -4.57
CA PHE A 441 -19.73 6.05 -3.55
C PHE A 441 -19.96 4.73 -2.82
N LEU A 442 -21.22 4.39 -2.50
CA LEU A 442 -21.53 3.28 -1.61
C LEU A 442 -21.08 1.91 -2.16
N PRO A 443 -21.24 1.61 -3.47
CA PRO A 443 -20.75 0.35 -4.04
C PRO A 443 -19.23 0.14 -3.92
N HIS A 444 -18.48 1.23 -3.72
CA HIS A 444 -17.01 1.21 -3.68
C HIS A 444 -16.44 1.33 -2.25
N VAL A 445 -17.27 1.17 -1.21
CA VAL A 445 -16.81 1.10 0.17
C VAL A 445 -16.40 -0.34 0.49
N PHE A 446 -15.26 -0.52 1.18
CA PHE A 446 -14.70 -1.83 1.56
C PHE A 446 -15.52 -2.53 2.66
N ASN A 447 -16.77 -2.86 2.38
CA ASN A 447 -17.65 -3.61 3.26
C ASN A 447 -18.75 -4.35 2.46
N VAL A 448 -19.07 -5.57 2.88
CA VAL A 448 -20.17 -6.37 2.32
C VAL A 448 -21.54 -6.03 2.93
N SER A 449 -21.56 -5.45 4.13
CA SER A 449 -22.78 -4.95 4.77
C SER A 449 -23.05 -3.54 4.29
N LEU A 450 -24.11 -3.37 3.48
CA LEU A 450 -24.55 -2.05 3.01
C LEU A 450 -24.93 -1.12 4.18
N GLU A 451 -25.47 -1.67 5.27
CA GLU A 451 -25.82 -0.91 6.46
C GLU A 451 -24.57 -0.38 7.16
N GLU A 452 -23.57 -1.24 7.41
CA GLU A 452 -22.30 -0.80 8.02
C GLU A 452 -21.55 0.18 7.10
N ALA A 453 -21.48 -0.10 5.79
CA ALA A 453 -20.83 0.77 4.80
C ALA A 453 -21.42 2.20 4.80
N ARG A 454 -22.75 2.30 4.93
CA ARG A 454 -23.49 3.56 5.00
C ARG A 454 -23.29 4.26 6.34
N ASN A 455 -23.43 3.52 7.43
CA ASN A 455 -23.65 4.11 8.75
C ASN A 455 -22.40 4.17 9.63
N ASP A 456 -21.32 3.46 9.32
CA ASP A 456 -20.08 3.51 10.11
C ASP A 456 -18.93 4.07 9.26
N TYR A 457 -18.64 5.37 9.44
CA TYR A 457 -17.53 6.02 8.76
C TYR A 457 -16.16 5.49 9.21
N MET A 458 -16.11 4.79 10.35
CA MET A 458 -14.89 4.30 10.99
C MET A 458 -14.76 2.79 10.96
N ASP A 459 -15.59 2.08 10.18
CA ASP A 459 -15.39 0.66 9.89
C ASP A 459 -14.27 0.44 8.85
N ILE A 460 -13.07 0.87 9.24
CA ILE A 460 -11.86 0.76 8.44
C ILE A 460 -11.38 -0.69 8.49
N HIS A 461 -11.61 -1.44 7.41
CA HIS A 461 -11.16 -2.84 7.27
C HIS A 461 -11.62 -3.80 8.40
N GLY A 462 -12.80 -3.56 8.99
CA GLY A 462 -13.45 -4.48 9.92
C GLY A 462 -13.14 -4.21 11.39
N GLY A 463 -12.44 -3.10 11.69
CA GLY A 463 -12.06 -2.71 13.05
C GLY A 463 -12.36 -1.26 13.37
N GLY A 464 -13.32 -1.02 14.26
CA GLY A 464 -13.64 0.31 14.82
C GLY A 464 -12.63 0.85 15.84
N HIS A 465 -11.47 0.21 16.02
CA HIS A 465 -10.44 0.59 17.00
C HIS A 465 -9.41 1.61 16.47
N ASN A 466 -9.61 2.13 15.26
CA ASN A 466 -8.67 3.04 14.62
C ASN A 466 -9.04 4.53 14.80
N ALA A 467 -10.09 4.83 15.57
CA ALA A 467 -10.44 6.22 15.87
C ALA A 467 -9.26 6.95 16.51
N ILE A 468 -8.99 8.15 16.03
CA ILE A 468 -8.00 9.05 16.62
C ILE A 468 -8.73 10.05 17.54
N PRO A 469 -8.04 10.65 18.53
CA PRO A 469 -8.66 11.68 19.35
C PRO A 469 -9.23 12.81 18.48
N MET A 470 -10.40 13.33 18.86
CA MET A 470 -11.06 14.43 18.15
C MET A 470 -10.13 15.63 17.98
N GLY A 471 -10.07 16.20 16.78
CA GLY A 471 -9.19 17.31 16.44
C GLY A 471 -7.70 16.97 16.28
N ALA A 472 -7.28 15.71 16.51
CA ALA A 472 -5.86 15.35 16.48
C ALA A 472 -5.19 15.57 15.11
N ALA A 473 -5.96 15.54 14.02
CA ALA A 473 -5.46 15.84 12.67
C ALA A 473 -5.02 17.30 12.52
N GLY A 474 -5.60 18.24 13.27
CA GLY A 474 -5.42 19.68 13.10
C GLY A 474 -3.97 20.15 13.26
N HIS A 475 -3.21 19.55 14.18
CA HIS A 475 -1.79 19.89 14.39
C HIS A 475 -0.96 19.57 13.14
N PHE A 476 -1.09 18.35 12.62
CA PHE A 476 -0.38 17.92 11.42
C PHE A 476 -0.77 18.78 10.20
N LEU A 477 -2.06 19.08 10.04
CA LEU A 477 -2.56 19.91 8.93
C LEU A 477 -1.99 21.35 8.99
N SER A 478 -1.88 21.92 10.18
CA SER A 478 -1.29 23.26 10.37
C SER A 478 0.18 23.29 9.98
N ASP A 479 0.96 22.27 10.36
CA ASP A 479 2.37 22.19 10.01
C ASP A 479 2.57 21.92 8.52
N LEU A 480 1.79 21.01 7.93
CA LEU A 480 1.82 20.75 6.49
C LEU A 480 1.47 22.00 5.66
N LYS A 481 0.53 22.82 6.16
CA LYS A 481 0.18 24.12 5.55
C LYS A 481 1.34 25.10 5.52
N LYS A 482 2.14 25.17 6.58
CA LYS A 482 3.35 26.01 6.57
C LYS A 482 4.34 25.53 5.52
N VAL A 483 4.49 24.21 5.35
CA VAL A 483 5.38 23.62 4.34
C VAL A 483 4.97 24.03 2.93
N TYR A 484 3.75 23.68 2.49
CA TYR A 484 3.37 23.93 1.09
C TYR A 484 3.25 25.42 0.78
N THR A 485 2.78 26.25 1.71
CA THR A 485 2.74 27.71 1.49
C THR A 485 4.12 28.37 1.51
N SER A 486 5.12 27.74 2.13
CA SER A 486 6.52 28.18 2.00
C SER A 486 7.06 27.80 0.63
N MET A 487 6.77 26.58 0.16
CA MET A 487 7.20 26.12 -1.17
C MET A 487 6.57 26.93 -2.31
N GLU A 488 5.28 27.29 -2.22
CA GLU A 488 4.56 28.13 -3.19
C GLU A 488 5.19 29.53 -3.38
N LYS A 489 6.05 29.97 -2.46
CA LYS A 489 6.75 31.27 -2.55
C LYS A 489 8.11 31.19 -3.26
N ILE A 490 8.57 29.98 -3.58
CA ILE A 490 9.80 29.77 -4.34
C ILE A 490 9.50 30.14 -5.80
N THR A 491 10.30 31.04 -6.36
CA THR A 491 10.16 31.48 -7.75
C THR A 491 11.52 31.49 -8.44
N ASN A 492 11.55 31.33 -9.76
CA ASN A 492 12.76 31.28 -10.58
C ASN A 492 13.74 30.16 -10.18
N ALA A 493 13.24 29.07 -9.61
CA ALA A 493 14.06 27.92 -9.23
C ALA A 493 14.48 27.08 -10.45
N PRO A 494 15.68 26.45 -10.44
CA PRO A 494 16.09 25.48 -11.45
C PRO A 494 15.08 24.35 -11.65
N GLU A 495 14.49 23.85 -10.56
CA GLU A 495 13.50 22.76 -10.55
C GLU A 495 12.09 23.28 -10.26
N GLN A 496 11.74 24.49 -10.72
CA GLN A 496 10.48 25.17 -10.38
C GLN A 496 9.25 24.28 -10.57
N LYS A 497 9.13 23.62 -11.73
CA LYS A 497 7.97 22.78 -12.05
C LYS A 497 7.80 21.63 -11.06
N PHE A 498 8.89 21.00 -10.65
CA PHE A 498 8.87 19.93 -9.66
C PHE A 498 8.41 20.46 -8.30
N LEU A 499 8.96 21.60 -7.87
CA LEU A 499 8.61 22.24 -6.59
C LEU A 499 7.15 22.68 -6.55
N ASP A 500 6.63 23.26 -7.63
CA ASP A 500 5.22 23.65 -7.77
C ASP A 500 4.29 22.43 -7.67
N ASN A 501 4.63 21.36 -8.41
CA ASN A 501 3.89 20.10 -8.36
C ASN A 501 3.91 19.47 -6.97
N MET A 502 5.05 19.47 -6.28
CA MET A 502 5.18 18.92 -4.94
C MET A 502 4.40 19.75 -3.92
N ALA A 503 4.40 21.08 -4.03
CA ALA A 503 3.60 21.95 -3.17
C ALA A 503 2.08 21.70 -3.37
N MET A 504 1.64 21.59 -4.62
CA MET A 504 0.24 21.25 -4.95
C MET A 504 -0.12 19.84 -4.43
N ALA A 505 0.76 18.86 -4.60
CA ALA A 505 0.55 17.50 -4.08
C ALA A 505 0.44 17.49 -2.55
N LEU A 506 1.30 18.22 -1.83
CA LEU A 506 1.20 18.36 -0.37
C LEU A 506 -0.13 19.01 0.06
N ARG A 507 -0.65 19.97 -0.71
CA ARG A 507 -1.94 20.60 -0.46
C ARG A 507 -3.12 19.66 -0.69
N ILE A 508 -3.08 18.85 -1.76
CA ILE A 508 -4.05 17.77 -2.00
C ILE A 508 -3.98 16.73 -0.88
N TYR A 509 -2.78 16.31 -0.46
CA TYR A 509 -2.60 15.37 0.63
C TYR A 509 -3.14 15.91 1.96
N SER A 510 -2.93 17.20 2.23
CA SER A 510 -3.54 17.91 3.35
C SER A 510 -5.07 17.82 3.31
N SER A 511 -5.68 18.06 2.14
CA SER A 511 -7.13 17.94 1.96
C SER A 511 -7.67 16.53 2.24
N VAL A 512 -6.98 15.49 1.75
CA VAL A 512 -7.36 14.09 2.01
C VAL A 512 -7.28 13.76 3.51
N VAL A 513 -6.21 14.18 4.20
CA VAL A 513 -6.07 13.96 5.64
C VAL A 513 -7.12 14.75 6.43
N ARG A 514 -7.47 15.96 5.98
CA ARG A 514 -8.53 16.79 6.58
C ARG A 514 -9.90 16.12 6.49
N SER A 515 -10.26 15.58 5.32
CA SER A 515 -11.47 14.75 5.20
C SER A 515 -11.44 13.56 6.16
N CYS A 516 -10.30 12.86 6.25
CA CYS A 516 -10.18 11.73 7.17
C CYS A 516 -10.41 12.12 8.65
N GLY A 517 -9.88 13.28 9.06
CA GLY A 517 -10.10 13.84 10.39
C GLY A 517 -11.56 14.23 10.63
N ASN A 518 -12.18 14.93 9.66
CA ASN A 518 -13.58 15.35 9.77
C ASN A 518 -14.53 14.16 9.90
N PHE A 519 -14.35 13.10 9.12
CA PHE A 519 -15.16 11.88 9.21
C PHE A 519 -14.96 11.15 10.55
N ASN A 520 -13.75 11.12 11.11
CA ASN A 520 -13.49 10.57 12.44
C ASN A 520 -14.26 11.34 13.52
N ASP A 521 -14.14 12.67 13.50
CA ASP A 521 -14.73 13.53 14.51
C ASP A 521 -16.27 13.50 14.43
N ALA A 522 -16.81 13.50 13.20
CA ALA A 522 -18.22 13.28 12.93
C ALA A 522 -18.73 11.92 13.46
N GLN A 523 -17.97 10.83 13.24
CA GLN A 523 -18.36 9.51 13.74
C GLN A 523 -18.32 9.46 15.27
N MET A 524 -17.38 10.14 15.92
CA MET A 524 -17.34 10.23 17.38
C MET A 524 -18.60 10.90 17.94
N ILE A 525 -19.07 12.00 17.32
CA ILE A 525 -20.34 12.65 17.68
C ILE A 525 -21.52 11.70 17.47
N ARG A 526 -21.59 11.03 16.31
CA ARG A 526 -22.65 10.05 16.00
C ARG A 526 -22.69 8.90 17.00
N ASN A 527 -21.51 8.38 17.39
CA ASN A 527 -21.41 7.30 18.36
C ASN A 527 -21.91 7.71 19.75
N ARG A 528 -21.59 8.94 20.21
CA ARG A 528 -22.11 9.47 21.49
C ARG A 528 -23.62 9.67 21.48
N ASN A 529 -24.18 10.01 20.32
CA ASN A 529 -25.61 10.32 20.15
C ASN A 529 -26.40 9.18 19.50
N LYS A 530 -25.87 7.95 19.50
CA LYS A 530 -26.46 6.80 18.80
C LYS A 530 -27.93 6.59 19.14
N GLU A 531 -28.30 6.68 20.43
CA GLU A 531 -29.68 6.49 20.88
C GLU A 531 -30.61 7.58 20.32
N VAL A 532 -30.18 8.85 20.37
CA VAL A 532 -30.93 9.99 19.84
C VAL A 532 -31.13 9.87 18.33
N LEU A 533 -30.06 9.55 17.60
CA LEU A 533 -30.08 9.42 16.14
C LEU A 533 -30.86 8.19 15.66
N SER A 534 -30.94 7.13 16.47
CA SER A 534 -31.78 5.95 16.19
C SER A 534 -33.26 6.15 16.56
N GLY A 535 -33.58 7.25 17.25
CA GLY A 535 -34.94 7.59 17.65
C GLY A 535 -35.79 8.16 16.51
N PRO A 536 -37.10 8.36 16.74
CA PRO A 536 -37.95 9.02 15.77
C PRO A 536 -37.49 10.46 15.54
N VAL A 537 -37.57 10.91 14.29
CA VAL A 537 -37.38 12.32 13.91
C VAL A 537 -38.26 13.21 14.79
N HIS A 538 -37.64 14.09 15.56
CA HIS A 538 -38.36 14.97 16.47
C HIS A 538 -37.60 16.28 16.65
N ARG A 539 -38.05 17.32 15.96
CA ARG A 539 -37.56 18.68 16.19
C ARG A 539 -37.70 19.05 17.66
N PRO A 540 -36.60 19.32 18.39
CA PRO A 540 -36.66 19.63 19.80
C PRO A 540 -37.60 20.81 20.09
N ASN A 541 -38.23 20.77 21.26
CA ASN A 541 -39.14 21.82 21.71
C ASN A 541 -38.42 23.18 21.79
N LYS A 542 -39.16 24.27 21.55
CA LYS A 542 -38.65 25.66 21.62
C LYS A 542 -38.42 26.11 23.07
N ILE A 543 -37.54 25.43 23.78
CA ILE A 543 -37.09 25.82 25.12
C ILE A 543 -35.89 26.76 24.92
N PRO A 544 -35.96 28.03 25.38
CA PRO A 544 -34.84 28.96 25.23
C PRO A 544 -33.56 28.43 25.85
N THR A 545 -32.49 28.41 25.05
CA THR A 545 -31.15 28.03 25.47
C THR A 545 -30.14 28.91 24.73
N TRP A 546 -29.28 29.58 25.48
CA TRP A 546 -28.27 30.48 24.91
C TRP A 546 -27.21 29.74 24.10
N THR A 547 -26.96 28.46 24.43
CA THR A 547 -25.88 27.66 23.86
C THR A 547 -26.36 26.55 22.94
N GLY A 548 -27.59 26.05 23.09
CA GLY A 548 -28.00 24.82 22.39
C GLY A 548 -27.19 23.59 22.84
N ASP A 549 -27.28 22.51 22.07
CA ASP A 549 -26.49 21.29 22.26
C ASP A 549 -25.08 21.45 21.66
N GLN A 550 -24.05 21.14 22.44
CA GLN A 550 -22.65 21.31 22.00
C GLN A 550 -22.32 20.42 20.79
N ASP A 551 -22.80 19.17 20.78
CA ASP A 551 -22.56 18.24 19.68
C ASP A 551 -23.18 18.73 18.35
N LEU A 552 -24.27 19.52 18.39
CA LEU A 552 -24.80 20.18 17.19
C LEU A 552 -23.87 21.27 16.67
N LEU A 553 -23.30 22.07 17.57
CA LEU A 553 -22.35 23.13 17.20
C LEU A 553 -21.07 22.53 16.61
N ASP A 554 -20.50 21.54 17.30
CA ASP A 554 -19.28 20.86 16.86
C ASP A 554 -19.49 20.18 15.49
N PHE A 555 -20.64 19.52 15.29
CA PHE A 555 -20.95 18.89 14.01
C PHE A 555 -21.13 19.91 12.87
N ASN A 556 -21.74 21.07 13.16
CA ASN A 556 -21.86 22.16 12.18
C ASN A 556 -20.49 22.73 11.79
N GLU A 557 -19.56 22.86 12.75
CA GLU A 557 -18.17 23.26 12.46
C GLU A 557 -17.48 22.22 11.57
N ILE A 558 -17.61 20.93 11.88
CA ILE A 558 -17.04 19.83 11.08
C ILE A 558 -17.63 19.81 9.65
N MET A 559 -18.94 19.94 9.50
CA MET A 559 -19.57 19.99 8.17
C MET A 559 -19.12 21.21 7.37
N ARG A 560 -18.92 22.36 8.01
CA ARG A 560 -18.44 23.59 7.35
C ARG A 560 -17.01 23.42 6.88
N ASP A 561 -16.17 22.88 7.74
CA ASP A 561 -14.78 22.55 7.44
C ASP A 561 -14.69 21.59 6.25
N GLU A 562 -15.50 20.53 6.24
CA GLU A 562 -15.50 19.54 5.16
C GLU A 562 -16.07 20.08 3.84
N LEU A 563 -17.06 20.97 3.91
CA LEU A 563 -17.60 21.66 2.74
C LEU A 563 -16.56 22.60 2.11
N ASP A 564 -15.82 23.36 2.93
CA ASP A 564 -14.72 24.21 2.46
C ASP A 564 -13.57 23.38 1.90
N ASN A 565 -13.19 22.30 2.59
CA ASN A 565 -12.16 21.37 2.14
C ASN A 565 -12.52 20.74 0.79
N THR A 566 -13.78 20.34 0.60
CA THR A 566 -14.27 19.77 -0.66
C THR A 566 -14.19 20.77 -1.80
N ASN A 567 -14.55 22.05 -1.57
CA ASN A 567 -14.42 23.10 -2.58
C ASN A 567 -12.94 23.37 -2.94
N GLU A 568 -12.08 23.48 -1.93
CA GLU A 568 -10.65 23.66 -2.15
C GLU A 568 -10.05 22.50 -2.95
N LEU A 569 -10.45 21.26 -2.67
CA LEU A 569 -10.00 20.10 -3.43
C LEU A 569 -10.48 20.14 -4.88
N ILE A 570 -11.76 20.47 -5.13
CA ILE A 570 -12.28 20.65 -6.49
C ILE A 570 -11.42 21.66 -7.25
N ASP A 571 -11.15 22.83 -6.66
CA ASP A 571 -10.34 23.88 -7.29
C ASP A 571 -8.92 23.38 -7.61
N LEU A 572 -8.27 22.66 -6.69
CA LEU A 572 -6.93 22.10 -6.92
C LEU A 572 -6.93 21.10 -8.08
N LEU A 573 -7.92 20.22 -8.14
CA LEU A 573 -8.02 19.19 -9.17
C LEU A 573 -8.34 19.79 -10.55
N GLU A 574 -9.22 20.78 -10.62
CA GLU A 574 -9.54 21.52 -11.85
C GLU A 574 -8.32 22.32 -12.37
N ASN A 575 -7.41 22.73 -11.49
CA ASN A 575 -6.18 23.45 -11.82
C ASN A 575 -4.94 22.54 -11.97
N GLY A 576 -5.13 21.33 -12.50
CA GLY A 576 -4.05 20.39 -12.84
C GLY A 576 -3.70 19.38 -11.74
N GLY A 577 -4.33 19.46 -10.57
CA GLY A 577 -4.12 18.51 -9.47
C GLY A 577 -4.52 17.07 -9.80
N MET A 578 -5.36 16.84 -10.82
CA MET A 578 -5.68 15.49 -11.30
C MET A 578 -4.42 14.69 -11.68
N ASP A 579 -3.39 15.35 -12.23
CA ASP A 579 -2.12 14.72 -12.58
C ASP A 579 -1.30 14.27 -11.35
N LEU A 580 -1.71 14.65 -10.15
CA LEU A 580 -1.07 14.36 -8.87
C LEU A 580 -1.88 13.37 -8.02
N ILE A 581 -2.94 12.78 -8.58
CA ILE A 581 -3.73 11.72 -7.95
C ILE A 581 -3.64 10.43 -8.77
N ASN A 582 -3.52 9.29 -8.10
CA ASN A 582 -3.77 7.99 -8.70
C ASN A 582 -5.29 7.76 -8.76
N HIS A 583 -5.82 7.70 -9.97
CA HIS A 583 -7.22 7.41 -10.27
C HIS A 583 -7.28 6.49 -11.49
N ALA A 584 -8.42 5.84 -11.68
CA ALA A 584 -8.69 5.02 -12.86
C ALA A 584 -8.73 5.90 -14.12
N GLU A 585 -8.21 5.38 -15.23
CA GLU A 585 -8.32 6.02 -16.55
C GLU A 585 -9.70 5.77 -17.20
N ASP A 586 -10.37 4.70 -16.78
CA ASP A 586 -11.68 4.26 -17.27
C ASP A 586 -12.59 3.93 -16.07
N PRO A 587 -13.90 4.28 -16.09
CA PRO A 587 -14.82 4.00 -14.99
C PRO A 587 -14.92 2.51 -14.61
N THR A 588 -14.71 1.59 -15.56
CA THR A 588 -14.75 0.13 -15.30
C THR A 588 -13.59 -0.36 -14.43
N LEU A 589 -12.53 0.43 -14.31
CA LEU A 589 -11.37 0.14 -13.46
C LEU A 589 -11.50 0.74 -12.06
N GLU A 590 -12.52 1.58 -11.81
CA GLU A 590 -12.83 2.03 -10.47
C GLU A 590 -13.20 0.82 -9.60
N ASP A 591 -12.62 0.78 -8.41
CA ASP A 591 -12.88 -0.27 -7.44
C ASP A 591 -12.69 0.27 -6.03
N THR A 592 -12.83 -0.57 -5.02
CA THR A 592 -12.69 -0.13 -3.63
C THR A 592 -11.37 0.58 -3.30
N PHE A 593 -10.28 0.31 -4.02
CA PHE A 593 -8.94 0.84 -3.74
C PHE A 593 -8.42 1.81 -4.80
N LEU A 594 -9.24 2.18 -5.80
CA LEU A 594 -8.90 3.14 -6.84
C LEU A 594 -10.09 4.07 -7.10
N LEU A 595 -9.87 5.38 -7.02
CA LEU A 595 -10.90 6.38 -7.32
C LEU A 595 -11.20 6.41 -8.83
N GLY A 596 -12.44 6.70 -9.22
CA GLY A 596 -12.86 6.83 -10.61
C GLY A 596 -12.25 8.04 -11.36
N PRO A 597 -12.34 8.05 -12.70
CA PRO A 597 -11.86 9.15 -13.54
C PRO A 597 -12.66 10.46 -13.35
N ASP A 598 -13.89 10.37 -12.84
CA ASP A 598 -14.84 11.47 -12.62
C ASP A 598 -14.77 12.05 -11.20
N LEU A 599 -13.62 11.95 -10.54
CA LEU A 599 -13.39 12.38 -9.16
C LEU A 599 -13.91 13.81 -8.87
N ILE A 600 -13.70 14.75 -9.80
CA ILE A 600 -14.18 16.14 -9.66
C ILE A 600 -15.71 16.18 -9.58
N GLU A 601 -16.42 15.43 -10.42
CA GLU A 601 -17.88 15.39 -10.41
C GLU A 601 -18.41 14.67 -9.16
N SER A 602 -17.73 13.60 -8.73
CA SER A 602 -18.00 12.95 -7.43
C SER A 602 -17.88 13.92 -6.25
N LEU A 603 -16.88 14.80 -6.24
CA LEU A 603 -16.72 15.83 -5.20
C LEU A 603 -17.78 16.94 -5.30
N LYS A 604 -18.20 17.32 -6.52
CA LYS A 604 -19.31 18.26 -6.70
C LYS A 604 -20.62 17.67 -6.18
N GLN A 605 -20.84 16.37 -6.40
CA GLN A 605 -22.00 15.64 -5.87
C GLN A 605 -21.95 15.56 -4.34
N LYS A 606 -20.79 15.23 -3.76
CA LYS A 606 -20.53 15.28 -2.31
C LYS A 606 -20.98 16.60 -1.70
N ARG A 607 -20.47 17.70 -2.26
CA ARG A 607 -20.79 19.07 -1.83
C ARG A 607 -22.29 19.35 -1.89
N LYS A 608 -22.95 18.96 -2.99
CA LYS A 608 -24.37 19.16 -3.16
C LYS A 608 -25.18 18.43 -2.08
N ILE A 609 -24.89 17.15 -1.87
CA ILE A 609 -25.62 16.32 -0.89
C ILE A 609 -25.43 16.88 0.53
N MET A 610 -24.21 17.27 0.90
CA MET A 610 -23.95 17.87 2.22
C MET A 610 -24.81 19.13 2.47
N LEU A 611 -25.01 19.96 1.45
CA LEU A 611 -25.88 21.15 1.55
C LEU A 611 -27.36 20.78 1.65
N ASP A 612 -27.80 19.79 0.88
CA ASP A 612 -29.20 19.32 0.89
C ASP A 612 -29.58 18.72 2.26
N HIS A 613 -28.63 18.05 2.93
CA HIS A 613 -28.80 17.40 4.23
C HIS A 613 -28.31 18.23 5.43
N TRP A 614 -28.03 19.51 5.22
CA TRP A 614 -27.36 20.34 6.24
C TRP A 614 -28.14 20.46 7.56
N LEU A 615 -29.46 20.57 7.45
CA LEU A 615 -30.35 20.81 8.60
C LEU A 615 -30.82 19.53 9.29
N ASP A 616 -30.40 18.34 8.81
CA ASP A 616 -30.89 17.08 9.34
C ASP A 616 -30.62 16.91 10.85
N ILE A 617 -29.54 17.52 11.36
CA ILE A 617 -29.18 17.47 12.79
C ILE A 617 -30.19 18.20 13.69
N GLU A 618 -30.87 19.22 13.18
CA GLU A 618 -31.85 20.02 13.93
C GLU A 618 -33.14 19.25 14.24
N ASP A 619 -33.35 18.12 13.57
CA ASP A 619 -34.45 17.20 13.86
C ASP A 619 -34.14 16.25 15.03
N TYR A 620 -32.94 16.36 15.64
CA TYR A 620 -32.49 15.51 16.73
C TYR A 620 -31.89 16.29 17.90
N MET A 621 -31.25 17.43 17.62
CA MET A 621 -30.50 18.22 18.62
C MET A 621 -30.97 19.68 18.64
N THR A 622 -30.86 20.29 19.83
CA THR A 622 -31.39 21.62 20.11
C THR A 622 -30.44 22.69 19.61
N SER A 623 -30.88 23.46 18.61
CA SER A 623 -30.15 24.66 18.17
C SER A 623 -30.17 25.76 19.26
N PRO A 624 -29.16 26.66 19.29
CA PRO A 624 -29.24 27.86 20.12
C PRO A 624 -30.53 28.63 19.85
N PHE A 625 -31.30 28.89 20.91
CA PHE A 625 -32.54 29.66 20.85
C PHE A 625 -32.47 30.79 21.88
N LYS A 626 -31.92 31.92 21.41
CA LYS A 626 -31.66 33.13 22.20
C LYS A 626 -32.93 33.88 22.59
#